data_AF-A0A3A4WDG0-F1
#
_entry.id   AF-A0A3A4WDG0-F1
#
_cell.length_a   1.000
_cell.length_b   1.000
_cell.length_c   1.000
_cell.angle_alpha   90.00
_cell.angle_beta   90.00
_cell.angle_gamma   90.00
#
_symmetry.space_group_name_H-M   'P 1'
#
loop_
_entity.id
_entity.type
_entity.pdbx_description
1 polymer ?
#
loop_
_entity_poly.entity_id
_entity_poly.type
_entity_poly.pdbx_seq_one_letter_code
_entity_poly.pdbx_strand_id
1 'polypeptide(L)'
;MDQLIAKQFGKALVFLLKKEGWGAQARLAREKDIDRGYLNAIIQGRKTGSEHVRSQIADYFHMPYEEMLALGRRLLEGTAPDREARASQGAERLQDALEKESGGTGGISGSSPGSPRISEIIQKAIVILESDTNYRHRLTDLIDTFHRELMAQEESTVLRSQLTAMEMRIAHLENMLADEKNGTRKSA
;
A
#
# COMPACT_ATOMS: atom_id res chain seq x y z
N MET A 1 -16.31 -17.67 18.24
CA MET A 1 -15.91 -16.58 17.33
C MET A 1 -15.23 -15.45 18.08
N ASP A 2 -15.86 -14.84 19.09
CA ASP A 2 -15.31 -13.68 19.82
C ASP A 2 -13.93 -13.89 20.47
N GLN A 3 -13.66 -15.08 20.98
CA GLN A 3 -12.38 -15.38 21.62
C GLN A 3 -11.22 -15.43 20.60
N LEU A 4 -11.50 -15.86 19.36
CA LEU A 4 -10.51 -15.86 18.27
C LEU A 4 -10.22 -14.42 17.81
N ILE A 5 -11.27 -13.62 17.64
CA ILE A 5 -11.17 -12.19 17.28
C ILE A 5 -10.38 -11.43 18.34
N ALA A 6 -10.69 -11.63 19.62
CA ALA A 6 -9.97 -11.01 20.73
C ALA A 6 -8.49 -11.42 20.76
N LYS A 7 -8.18 -12.68 20.45
CA LYS A 7 -6.79 -13.19 20.39
C LYS A 7 -6.02 -12.58 19.21
N GLN A 8 -6.62 -12.49 18.03
CA GLN A 8 -6.04 -11.82 16.86
C GLN A 8 -5.76 -10.35 17.17
N PHE A 9 -6.79 -9.63 17.62
CA PHE A 9 -6.69 -8.23 18.01
C PHE A 9 -5.60 -7.99 19.06
N GLY A 10 -5.59 -8.77 20.15
CA GLY A 10 -4.62 -8.65 21.22
C GLY A 10 -3.17 -8.86 20.74
N LYS A 11 -2.95 -9.84 19.84
CA LYS A 11 -1.63 -10.08 19.26
C LYS A 11 -1.16 -8.89 18.41
N ALA A 12 -2.04 -8.32 17.59
CA ALA A 12 -1.75 -7.13 16.80
C ALA A 12 -1.46 -5.91 17.69
N LEU A 13 -2.29 -5.68 18.72
CA LEU A 13 -2.12 -4.58 19.65
C LEU A 13 -0.76 -4.61 20.35
N VAL A 14 -0.36 -5.77 20.88
CA VAL A 14 0.95 -5.92 21.53
C VAL A 14 2.08 -5.66 20.55
N PHE A 15 1.96 -6.13 19.31
CA PHE A 15 2.97 -5.90 18.27
C PHE A 15 3.10 -4.40 17.93
N LEU A 16 1.99 -3.71 17.72
CA LEU A 16 1.99 -2.27 17.37
C LEU A 16 2.52 -1.41 18.51
N LEU A 17 2.13 -1.69 19.76
CA LEU A 17 2.66 -1.00 20.94
C LEU A 17 4.17 -1.20 21.10
N LYS A 18 4.68 -2.41 20.83
CA LYS A 18 6.13 -2.68 20.82
C LYS A 18 6.84 -1.91 19.71
N LYS A 19 6.23 -1.80 18.52
CA LYS A 19 6.79 -1.06 17.38
C LYS A 19 6.88 0.45 17.64
N GLU A 20 5.89 1.04 18.31
CA GLU A 20 5.93 2.46 18.69
C GLU A 20 6.92 2.78 19.81
N GLY A 21 7.25 1.79 20.65
CA GLY A 21 8.24 1.91 21.71
C GLY A 21 7.68 2.43 23.04
N TRP A 22 8.59 2.98 23.85
CA TRP A 22 8.29 3.32 25.24
C TRP A 22 7.23 4.43 25.35
N GLY A 23 6.26 4.26 26.25
CA GLY A 23 5.17 5.22 26.47
C GLY A 23 4.00 5.11 25.49
N ALA A 24 4.07 4.25 24.46
CA ALA A 24 2.98 4.07 23.47
C ALA A 24 1.62 3.76 24.12
N GLN A 25 1.59 2.86 25.11
CA GLN A 25 0.35 2.54 25.85
C GLN A 25 -0.24 3.76 26.57
N ALA A 26 0.62 4.61 27.16
CA ALA A 26 0.17 5.80 27.89
C ALA A 26 -0.34 6.88 26.94
N ARG A 27 0.25 7.01 25.74
CA ARG A 27 -0.26 7.90 24.68
C ARG A 27 -1.60 7.41 24.16
N LEU A 28 -1.69 6.13 23.77
CA LEU A 28 -2.94 5.50 23.31
C LEU A 28 -4.09 5.71 24.31
N ALA A 29 -3.84 5.45 25.61
CA ALA A 29 -4.84 5.65 26.65
C ALA A 29 -5.33 7.10 26.73
N ARG A 30 -4.42 8.08 26.60
CA ARG A 30 -4.78 9.50 26.69
C ARG A 30 -5.50 10.00 25.44
N GLU A 31 -5.05 9.58 24.27
CA GLU A 31 -5.57 10.08 22.99
C GLU A 31 -6.96 9.55 22.67
N LYS A 32 -7.23 8.29 23.03
CA LYS A 32 -8.54 7.65 22.80
C LYS A 32 -9.46 7.70 24.02
N ASP A 33 -9.08 8.42 25.06
CA ASP A 33 -9.80 8.54 26.34
C ASP A 33 -10.18 7.16 26.93
N ILE A 34 -9.21 6.23 26.93
CA ILE A 34 -9.37 4.87 27.44
C ILE A 34 -8.68 4.78 28.81
N ASP A 35 -9.39 4.28 29.83
CA ASP A 35 -8.78 4.02 31.14
C ASP A 35 -7.53 3.15 31.00
N ARG A 36 -6.43 3.57 31.66
CA ARG A 36 -5.12 2.89 31.58
C ARG A 36 -5.20 1.47 32.14
N GLY A 37 -5.98 1.26 33.19
CA GLY A 37 -6.19 -0.05 33.80
C GLY A 37 -6.97 -0.99 32.88
N TYR A 38 -8.01 -0.46 32.24
CA TYR A 38 -8.82 -1.16 31.25
C TYR A 38 -8.00 -1.53 30.01
N LEU A 39 -7.24 -0.59 29.44
CA LEU A 39 -6.33 -0.85 28.32
C LEU A 39 -5.28 -1.91 28.69
N ASN A 40 -4.70 -1.84 29.89
CA ASN A 40 -3.78 -2.86 30.37
C ASN A 40 -4.44 -4.24 30.50
N ALA A 41 -5.70 -4.30 30.95
CA ALA A 41 -6.44 -5.56 31.01
C ALA A 41 -6.68 -6.16 29.61
N ILE A 42 -6.89 -5.31 28.59
CA ILE A 42 -7.00 -5.74 27.18
C ILE A 42 -5.66 -6.27 26.67
N ILE A 43 -4.56 -5.53 26.89
CA ILE A 43 -3.21 -5.92 26.45
C ILE A 43 -2.80 -7.27 27.06
N GLN A 44 -3.12 -7.51 28.33
CA GLN A 44 -2.83 -8.76 29.03
C GLN A 44 -3.82 -9.89 28.69
N GLY A 45 -4.82 -9.65 27.84
CA GLY A 45 -5.83 -10.64 27.46
C GLY A 45 -6.83 -11.00 28.56
N ARG A 46 -6.86 -10.24 29.67
CA ARG A 46 -7.81 -10.43 30.78
C ARG A 46 -9.20 -9.88 30.47
N LYS A 47 -9.28 -8.92 29.54
CA LYS A 47 -10.53 -8.40 28.99
C LYS A 47 -10.44 -8.40 27.46
N THR A 48 -11.55 -8.69 26.79
CA THR A 48 -11.60 -8.69 25.33
C THR A 48 -11.73 -7.29 24.73
N GLY A 49 -12.28 -6.34 25.49
CA GLY A 49 -12.67 -5.03 24.98
C GLY A 49 -13.98 -5.11 24.19
N SER A 50 -14.81 -4.07 24.26
CA SER A 50 -15.94 -3.95 23.33
C SER A 50 -15.43 -3.70 21.92
N GLU A 51 -16.24 -4.02 20.91
CA GLU A 51 -15.91 -3.74 19.51
C GLU A 51 -15.66 -2.25 19.26
N HIS A 52 -16.44 -1.38 19.91
CA HIS A 52 -16.23 0.06 19.87
C HIS A 52 -14.84 0.46 20.37
N VAL A 53 -14.42 -0.04 21.53
CA VAL A 53 -13.09 0.23 22.09
C VAL A 53 -11.99 -0.32 21.19
N ARG A 54 -12.17 -1.53 20.64
CA ARG A 54 -11.19 -2.13 19.72
C ARG A 54 -11.05 -1.32 18.43
N SER A 55 -12.15 -0.74 17.93
CA SER A 55 -12.15 0.15 16.77
C SER A 55 -11.42 1.46 17.07
N GLN A 56 -11.69 2.09 18.21
CA GLN A 56 -10.97 3.30 18.64
C GLN A 56 -9.45 3.07 18.78
N ILE A 57 -9.06 1.91 19.27
CA ILE A 57 -7.65 1.51 19.36
C ILE A 57 -7.05 1.32 17.96
N ALA A 58 -7.77 0.69 17.02
CA ALA A 58 -7.30 0.54 15.64
C ALA A 58 -7.11 1.91 14.96
N ASP A 59 -8.04 2.84 15.19
CA ASP A 59 -7.96 4.21 14.66
C ASP A 59 -6.73 4.98 15.16
N TYR A 60 -6.23 4.70 16.38
CA TYR A 60 -4.99 5.31 16.88
C TYR A 60 -3.78 4.91 16.03
N PHE A 61 -3.77 3.69 15.50
CA PHE A 61 -2.71 3.21 14.61
C PHE A 61 -2.97 3.55 13.14
N HIS A 62 -3.96 4.40 12.85
CA HIS A 62 -4.39 4.75 11.49
C HIS A 62 -4.68 3.52 10.62
N MET A 63 -5.27 2.49 11.22
CA MET A 63 -5.53 1.20 10.60
C MET A 63 -6.99 0.80 10.79
N PRO A 64 -7.69 0.34 9.74
CA PRO A 64 -9.02 -0.23 9.87
C PRO A 64 -9.05 -1.42 10.84
N TYR A 65 -10.14 -1.58 11.58
CA TYR A 65 -10.29 -2.69 12.55
C TYR A 65 -10.02 -4.07 11.91
N GLU A 66 -10.53 -4.30 10.70
CA GLU A 66 -10.33 -5.54 9.95
C GLU A 66 -8.86 -5.79 9.57
N GLU A 67 -8.11 -4.74 9.24
CA GLU A 67 -6.68 -4.85 8.95
C GLU A 67 -5.89 -5.22 10.21
N MET A 68 -6.30 -4.70 11.37
CA MET A 68 -5.70 -5.05 12.64
C MET A 68 -5.95 -6.52 13.01
N LEU A 69 -7.15 -7.05 12.70
CA LEU A 69 -7.43 -8.48 12.85
C LEU A 69 -6.61 -9.33 11.88
N ALA A 70 -6.49 -8.91 10.62
CA ALA A 70 -5.68 -9.59 9.62
C ALA A 70 -4.19 -9.64 10.04
N LEU A 71 -3.66 -8.53 10.57
CA LEU A 71 -2.31 -8.48 11.14
C LEU A 71 -2.16 -9.47 12.30
N GLY A 72 -3.13 -9.48 13.22
CA GLY A 72 -3.16 -10.40 14.35
C GLY A 72 -3.14 -11.87 13.94
N ARG A 73 -3.92 -12.21 12.90
CA ARG A 73 -3.97 -13.55 12.31
C ARG A 73 -2.62 -13.97 11.75
N ARG A 74 -1.99 -13.12 10.92
CA ARG A 74 -0.64 -13.38 10.37
C ARG A 74 0.40 -13.59 11.47
N LEU A 75 0.34 -12.77 12.53
CA LEU A 75 1.24 -12.89 13.68
C LEU A 75 1.03 -14.19 14.46
N LEU A 76 -0.21 -14.66 14.61
CA LEU A 76 -0.50 -15.94 15.26
C LEU A 76 -0.09 -17.14 14.39
N GLU A 77 -0.34 -17.08 13.09
CA GLU A 77 0.08 -18.11 12.13
C GLU A 77 1.61 -18.22 12.01
N GLY A 78 2.31 -17.08 12.10
CA GLY A 78 3.77 -17.02 12.12
C GLY A 78 4.42 -17.35 13.47
N THR A 79 3.65 -17.54 14.55
CA THR A 79 4.16 -17.93 15.88
C THR A 79 3.69 -19.32 16.35
N ALA A 80 3.12 -20.13 15.45
CA ALA A 80 2.91 -21.54 15.76
C ALA A 80 4.27 -22.24 15.98
N PRO A 81 4.48 -22.97 17.10
CA PRO A 81 5.60 -23.90 17.19
C PRO A 81 5.37 -25.00 16.15
N ASP A 82 6.42 -25.44 15.47
CA ASP A 82 6.43 -26.42 14.36
C ASP A 82 6.21 -25.92 12.93
N ARG A 83 6.88 -24.81 12.55
CA ARG A 83 7.10 -24.53 11.12
C ARG A 83 8.52 -24.20 10.68
N GLU A 84 9.51 -24.39 11.55
CA GLU A 84 10.93 -24.45 11.14
C GLU A 84 11.30 -25.78 10.46
N ALA A 85 10.43 -26.79 10.48
CA ALA A 85 10.65 -28.09 9.82
C ALA A 85 9.93 -28.28 8.46
N ARG A 86 9.10 -27.31 8.01
CA ARG A 86 8.32 -27.46 6.75
C ARG A 86 8.50 -26.33 5.74
N ALA A 87 9.22 -25.26 6.07
CA ALA A 87 9.65 -24.27 5.08
C ALA A 87 10.79 -24.81 4.18
N SER A 88 11.49 -25.86 4.61
CA SER A 88 12.61 -26.46 3.88
C SER A 88 12.23 -27.54 2.86
N GLN A 89 10.94 -27.91 2.73
CA GLN A 89 10.51 -28.98 1.80
C GLN A 89 9.67 -28.47 0.62
N GLY A 90 9.24 -27.20 0.62
CA GLY A 90 8.58 -26.57 -0.52
C GLY A 90 9.52 -25.83 -1.47
N ALA A 91 10.76 -25.57 -1.02
CA ALA A 91 11.75 -24.78 -1.74
C ALA A 91 12.66 -25.60 -2.68
N GLU A 92 12.72 -26.92 -2.56
CA GLU A 92 13.65 -27.77 -3.32
C GLU A 92 13.06 -28.40 -4.61
N ARG A 93 11.80 -28.11 -4.99
CA ARG A 93 11.20 -28.70 -6.22
C ARG A 93 10.96 -27.75 -7.39
N LEU A 94 11.37 -26.48 -7.28
CA LEU A 94 11.22 -25.52 -8.38
C LEU A 94 12.56 -24.94 -8.88
N GLN A 95 13.70 -25.39 -8.33
CA GLN A 95 15.02 -24.93 -8.75
C GLN A 95 15.60 -25.67 -9.96
N ASP A 96 15.06 -26.84 -10.32
CA ASP A 96 15.59 -27.66 -11.44
C ASP A 96 15.03 -27.33 -12.83
N ALA A 97 14.11 -26.38 -12.98
CA ALA A 97 13.38 -26.19 -14.24
C ALA A 97 13.73 -24.94 -15.08
N LEU A 98 14.55 -24.00 -14.62
CA LEU A 98 14.80 -22.75 -15.37
C LEU A 98 16.27 -22.30 -15.42
N GLU A 99 17.22 -23.20 -15.16
CA GLU A 99 18.59 -23.08 -15.69
C GLU A 99 18.63 -23.53 -17.15
N LYS A 100 17.96 -22.80 -18.03
CA LYS A 100 18.35 -22.76 -19.45
C LYS A 100 17.77 -21.54 -20.13
N GLU A 101 18.72 -20.75 -20.61
CA GLU A 101 18.65 -19.76 -21.69
C GLU A 101 18.68 -18.28 -21.29
N SER A 102 19.89 -17.74 -21.52
CA SER A 102 20.23 -16.37 -21.91
C SER A 102 20.17 -15.32 -20.79
N GLY A 103 21.27 -14.80 -20.24
CA GLY A 103 22.49 -14.35 -20.91
C GLY A 103 22.34 -12.86 -21.27
N GLY A 104 22.89 -11.96 -20.44
CA GLY A 104 22.91 -10.52 -20.74
C GLY A 104 23.08 -9.55 -19.55
N THR A 105 24.31 -9.45 -19.04
CA THR A 105 25.02 -8.22 -18.60
C THR A 105 24.31 -7.13 -17.76
N GLY A 106 24.72 -7.03 -16.49
CA GLY A 106 25.25 -5.79 -15.90
C GLY A 106 24.29 -4.79 -15.23
N GLY A 107 24.48 -4.56 -13.93
CA GLY A 107 23.95 -3.37 -13.24
C GLY A 107 23.76 -3.52 -11.74
N ILE A 108 24.79 -3.17 -10.97
CA ILE A 108 24.82 -3.14 -9.50
C ILE A 108 24.01 -1.94 -8.98
N SER A 109 23.04 -2.15 -8.07
CA SER A 109 22.87 -1.29 -6.88
C SER A 109 21.73 -1.73 -5.95
N GLY A 110 22.07 -1.99 -4.69
CA GLY A 110 21.25 -1.61 -3.54
C GLY A 110 20.03 -2.47 -3.19
N SER A 111 20.23 -3.76 -2.89
CA SER A 111 19.20 -4.56 -2.22
C SER A 111 18.98 -4.06 -0.78
N SER A 112 17.97 -3.22 -0.59
CA SER A 112 17.35 -2.97 0.71
C SER A 112 16.50 -4.19 1.11
N PRO A 113 16.74 -4.83 2.27
CA PRO A 113 16.07 -6.08 2.65
C PRO A 113 14.68 -5.80 3.25
N GLY A 114 13.75 -5.25 2.45
CA GLY A 114 12.43 -4.90 2.98
C GLY A 114 11.31 -4.54 2.00
N SER A 115 11.55 -4.50 0.69
CA SER A 115 10.47 -4.30 -0.29
C SER A 115 10.38 -5.51 -1.20
N PRO A 116 9.23 -6.22 -1.23
CA PRO A 116 9.05 -7.33 -2.17
C PRO A 116 9.30 -6.82 -3.58
N ARG A 117 10.12 -7.55 -4.35
CA ARG A 117 10.44 -7.18 -5.73
C ARG A 117 9.13 -7.06 -6.51
N ILE A 118 9.04 -6.11 -7.44
CA ILE A 118 7.85 -5.90 -8.28
C ILE A 118 7.34 -7.22 -8.88
N SER A 119 8.25 -8.09 -9.30
CA SER A 119 7.94 -9.44 -9.80
C SER A 119 7.18 -10.32 -8.79
N GLU A 120 7.53 -10.27 -7.50
CA GLU A 120 6.84 -11.04 -6.45
C GLU A 120 5.45 -10.49 -6.17
N ILE A 121 5.29 -9.17 -6.28
CA ILE A 121 3.98 -8.52 -6.12
C ILE A 121 3.06 -8.93 -7.28
N ILE A 122 3.58 -8.92 -8.51
CA ILE A 122 2.84 -9.36 -9.70
C ILE A 122 2.42 -10.83 -9.56
N GLN A 123 3.32 -11.70 -9.13
CA GLN A 123 2.99 -13.12 -8.90
C GLN A 123 1.87 -13.29 -7.86
N LYS A 124 1.92 -12.54 -6.74
CA LYS A 124 0.85 -12.57 -5.72
C LYS A 124 -0.48 -12.05 -6.27
N ALA A 125 -0.45 -11.01 -7.09
CA ALA A 125 -1.66 -10.46 -7.70
C ALA A 125 -2.31 -11.47 -8.66
N ILE A 126 -1.51 -12.17 -9.49
CA ILE A 126 -2.00 -13.23 -10.39
C ILE A 126 -2.74 -14.31 -9.60
N VAL A 127 -2.13 -14.82 -8.53
CA VAL A 127 -2.75 -15.86 -7.69
C VAL A 127 -4.10 -15.40 -7.10
N ILE A 128 -4.20 -14.13 -6.69
CA ILE A 128 -5.46 -13.58 -6.16
C ILE A 128 -6.50 -13.43 -7.28
N LEU A 129 -6.10 -12.95 -8.46
CA LEU A 129 -7.00 -12.76 -9.60
C LEU A 129 -7.49 -14.07 -10.20
N GLU A 130 -6.69 -15.14 -10.14
CA GLU A 130 -7.08 -16.49 -10.56
C GLU A 130 -7.93 -17.23 -9.52
N SER A 131 -7.94 -16.76 -8.27
CA SER A 131 -8.73 -17.36 -7.21
C SER A 131 -10.22 -17.01 -7.36
N ASP A 132 -11.11 -17.97 -7.10
CA ASP A 132 -12.56 -17.71 -7.04
C ASP A 132 -12.97 -17.23 -5.65
N THR A 133 -12.39 -16.11 -5.24
CA THR A 133 -12.61 -15.50 -3.93
C THR A 133 -13.14 -14.08 -4.07
N ASN A 134 -13.80 -13.56 -3.04
CA ASN A 134 -14.21 -12.16 -3.00
C ASN A 134 -13.04 -11.17 -3.12
N TYR A 135 -11.80 -11.62 -2.89
CA TYR A 135 -10.59 -10.81 -3.07
C TYR A 135 -10.25 -10.59 -4.55
N ARG A 136 -10.62 -11.52 -5.44
CA ARG A 136 -10.50 -11.33 -6.89
C ARG A 136 -11.29 -10.11 -7.33
N HIS A 137 -12.59 -10.07 -7.02
CA HIS A 137 -13.46 -8.95 -7.42
C HIS A 137 -12.95 -7.61 -6.88
N ARG A 138 -12.58 -7.55 -5.60
CA ARG A 138 -12.03 -6.32 -5.00
C ARG A 138 -10.73 -5.87 -5.65
N LEU A 139 -9.83 -6.82 -5.94
CA LEU A 139 -8.56 -6.50 -6.59
C LEU A 139 -8.78 -6.06 -8.05
N THR A 140 -9.72 -6.68 -8.77
CA THR A 140 -10.14 -6.25 -10.11
C THR A 140 -10.68 -4.82 -10.10
N ASP A 141 -11.62 -4.50 -9.20
CA ASP A 141 -12.19 -3.15 -9.10
C ASP A 141 -11.13 -2.09 -8.79
N LEU A 142 -10.16 -2.42 -7.92
CA LEU A 142 -9.02 -1.57 -7.61
C LEU A 142 -8.13 -1.35 -8.84
N ILE A 143 -7.76 -2.43 -9.55
CA ILE A 143 -6.96 -2.35 -10.77
C ILE A 143 -7.66 -1.49 -11.82
N ASP A 144 -8.96 -1.70 -12.04
CA ASP A 144 -9.74 -0.95 -13.02
C ASP A 144 -9.83 0.54 -12.68
N THR A 145 -9.99 0.85 -11.38
CA THR A 145 -10.06 2.25 -10.92
C THR A 145 -8.73 2.96 -11.13
N PHE A 146 -7.62 2.35 -10.69
CA PHE A 146 -6.29 2.92 -10.91
C PHE A 146 -5.94 3.02 -12.39
N HIS A 147 -6.32 2.03 -13.20
CA HIS A 147 -6.07 2.08 -14.63
C HIS A 147 -6.81 3.25 -15.27
N ARG A 148 -8.10 3.45 -14.96
CA ARG A 148 -8.88 4.60 -15.46
C ARG A 148 -8.26 5.94 -15.06
N GLU A 149 -7.86 6.08 -13.80
CA GLU A 149 -7.23 7.33 -13.32
C GLU A 149 -5.90 7.59 -14.01
N LEU A 150 -5.09 6.55 -14.21
CA LEU A 150 -3.79 6.67 -14.88
C LEU A 150 -3.94 7.08 -16.35
N MET A 151 -4.90 6.49 -17.07
CA MET A 151 -5.20 6.88 -18.46
C MET A 151 -5.75 8.31 -18.54
N ALA A 152 -6.65 8.70 -17.61
CA ALA A 152 -7.16 10.06 -17.56
C ALA A 152 -6.06 11.10 -17.27
N GLN A 153 -5.07 10.74 -16.46
CA GLN A 153 -3.91 11.59 -16.21
C GLN A 153 -3.05 11.75 -17.47
N GLU A 154 -2.83 10.68 -18.23
CA GLU A 154 -2.08 10.71 -19.49
C GLU A 154 -2.80 11.55 -20.56
N GLU A 155 -4.13 11.44 -20.69
CA GLU A 155 -4.90 12.31 -21.59
C GLU A 155 -4.80 13.79 -21.18
N SER A 156 -4.83 14.07 -19.88
CA SER A 156 -4.70 15.44 -19.34
C SER A 156 -3.32 16.05 -19.61
N THR A 157 -2.24 15.27 -19.53
CA THR A 157 -0.89 15.75 -19.85
C THR A 157 -0.73 16.01 -21.35
N VAL A 158 -1.30 15.14 -22.20
CA VAL A 158 -1.32 15.35 -23.66
C VAL A 158 -2.07 16.64 -24.00
N LEU A 159 -3.27 16.84 -23.44
CA LEU A 159 -4.06 18.06 -23.68
C LEU A 159 -3.33 19.32 -23.22
N ARG A 160 -2.68 19.28 -22.05
CA ARG A 160 -1.85 20.42 -21.58
C ARG A 160 -0.70 20.72 -22.52
N SER A 161 -0.02 19.70 -23.05
CA SER A 161 1.07 19.89 -24.02
C SER A 161 0.59 20.51 -25.33
N GLN A 162 -0.63 20.18 -25.77
CA GLN A 162 -1.23 20.76 -26.97
C GLN A 162 -1.66 22.21 -26.75
N LEU A 163 -2.19 22.52 -25.56
CA LEU A 163 -2.61 23.87 -25.18
C LEU A 163 -1.41 24.82 -25.15
N THR A 164 -0.29 24.41 -24.55
CA THR A 164 0.95 25.23 -24.54
C THR A 164 1.51 25.41 -25.95
N ALA A 165 1.42 24.40 -26.82
CA ALA A 165 1.83 24.55 -28.22
C ALA A 165 0.94 25.54 -28.99
N MET A 166 -0.37 25.55 -28.73
CA MET A 166 -1.30 26.52 -29.32
C MET A 166 -1.06 27.94 -28.79
N GLU A 167 -0.83 28.11 -27.49
CA GLU A 167 -0.48 29.41 -26.88
C GLU A 167 0.78 30.01 -27.52
N MET A 168 1.83 29.19 -27.70
CA MET A 168 3.06 29.63 -28.37
C MET A 168 2.81 30.06 -29.82
N ARG A 169 1.91 29.37 -30.53
CA ARG A 169 1.56 29.71 -31.92
C ARG A 169 0.74 31.00 -32.00
N ILE A 170 -0.19 31.22 -31.07
CA ILE A 170 -0.96 32.46 -31.00
C ILE A 170 -0.03 33.64 -30.70
N ALA A 171 0.85 33.52 -29.70
CA ALA A 171 1.81 34.56 -29.36
C ALA A 171 2.75 34.90 -30.55
N HIS A 172 3.15 33.90 -31.33
CA HIS A 172 3.92 34.12 -32.54
C HIS A 172 3.13 34.91 -33.61
N LEU A 173 1.87 34.54 -33.85
CA LEU A 173 1.00 35.25 -34.80
C LEU A 173 0.68 36.68 -34.35
N GLU A 174 0.47 36.90 -33.05
CA GLU A 174 0.27 38.24 -32.49
C GLU A 174 1.50 39.14 -32.68
N ASN A 175 2.71 38.60 -32.47
CA ASN A 175 3.95 39.33 -32.74
C ASN A 175 4.11 39.67 -34.23
N MET A 176 3.81 38.73 -35.13
CA MET A 176 3.84 39.00 -36.57
C MET A 176 2.85 40.09 -37.00
N LEU A 177 1.63 40.08 -36.46
CA LEU A 177 0.62 41.11 -36.71
C LEU A 177 1.02 42.49 -36.14
N ALA A 178 1.70 42.52 -34.99
CA ALA A 178 2.23 43.74 -34.41
C ALA A 178 3.35 44.35 -35.26
N ASP A 179 4.23 43.51 -35.82
CA ASP A 179 5.31 43.92 -36.71
C ASP A 179 4.78 44.44 -38.06
N GLU A 180 3.76 43.80 -38.65
CA GLU A 180 3.10 44.29 -39.87
C GLU A 180 2.41 45.65 -39.68
N LYS A 181 1.76 45.86 -38.52
CA LYS A 181 1.16 47.17 -38.16
C LYS A 181 2.20 48.27 -37.96
N ASN A 182 3.40 47.93 -37.48
CA ASN A 182 4.50 48.89 -37.33
C ASN A 182 5.23 49.18 -38.65
N GLY A 183 5.28 48.21 -39.58
CA GLY A 183 5.81 48.41 -40.93
C GLY A 183 4.96 49.36 -41.77
N THR A 184 3.64 49.23 -41.71
CA THR A 184 2.69 50.07 -42.47
C THR A 184 2.64 51.54 -42.00
N ARG A 185 3.01 51.84 -40.75
CA ARG A 185 3.12 53.21 -40.23
C ARG A 185 4.41 53.96 -40.61
N LYS A 186 5.43 53.27 -41.12
CA LYS A 186 6.72 53.89 -41.52
C LYS A 186 6.80 54.22 -43.02
N SER A 187 5.78 53.87 -43.81
CA SER A 187 5.75 54.07 -45.26
C SER A 187 4.64 55.02 -45.75
N ALA A 188 4.02 55.78 -44.84
CA ALA A 188 3.12 56.89 -45.14
C ALA A 188 3.74 58.20 -44.64
#